data_AF-A0A378R4C6-F1
#
_entry.id   AF-A0A378R4C6-F1
#
_cell.length_a   1.000
_cell.length_b   1.000
_cell.length_c   1.000
_cell.angle_alpha   90.00
_cell.angle_beta   90.00
_cell.angle_gamma   90.00
#
_symmetry.space_group_name_H-M   'P 1'
#
loop_
_entity.id
_entity.type
_entity.pdbx_description
1 polymer ?
#
loop_
_entity_poly.entity_id
_entity_poly.type
_entity_poly.pdbx_seq_one_letter_code
_entity_poly.pdbx_strand_id
1 'polypeptide(L)'
;MGNHELIMLAGLKYKDDFEFWLKVGGDKTLQSFNLMPMRSECLHLPFNYVGFLNKTVDYHETDDFIFCHASIYPYLPMDKQNDYALRWRKLENNHVGHVSGKTVICGHTEQRDGQVLFQNGIICIDTWAYGDGCLTAIEINGKKLYQADNDGDFYITDVSNFF
;
A
#
# COMPACT_ATOMS: atom_id res chain seq x y z
N MET A 1 4.00 5.16 -3.55
CA MET A 1 5.00 4.07 -3.48
C MET A 1 4.88 3.41 -2.13
N GLY A 2 4.87 2.08 -2.05
CA GLY A 2 4.85 1.37 -0.77
C GLY A 2 6.23 1.15 -0.16
N ASN A 3 6.26 0.67 1.07
CA ASN A 3 7.51 0.28 1.73
C ASN A 3 8.18 -0.92 1.04
N HIS A 4 7.42 -1.89 0.53
CA HIS A 4 8.01 -3.05 -0.19
C HIS A 4 8.70 -2.62 -1.49
N GLU A 5 8.15 -1.68 -2.26
CA GLU A 5 8.81 -1.14 -3.44
C GLU A 5 10.08 -0.35 -3.07
N LEU A 6 10.04 0.41 -1.96
CA LEU A 6 11.22 1.12 -1.47
C LEU A 6 12.34 0.15 -1.07
N ILE A 7 11.99 -0.92 -0.34
CA ILE A 7 12.93 -1.98 0.07
C ILE A 7 13.52 -2.67 -1.17
N MET A 8 12.69 -3.00 -2.17
CA MET A 8 13.14 -3.57 -3.43
C MET A 8 14.18 -2.67 -4.09
N LEU A 9 13.86 -1.39 -4.29
CA LEU A 9 14.76 -0.43 -4.95
C LEU A 9 16.08 -0.23 -4.19
N ALA A 10 16.06 -0.29 -2.85
CA ALA A 10 17.26 -0.27 -2.04
C ALA A 10 18.08 -1.56 -2.21
N GLY A 11 17.42 -2.72 -2.23
CA GLY A 11 18.05 -4.03 -2.43
C GLY A 11 18.71 -4.21 -3.81
N LEU A 12 18.27 -3.48 -4.84
CA LEU A 12 18.98 -3.45 -6.12
C LEU A 12 20.33 -2.70 -6.05
N LYS A 13 20.52 -1.84 -5.04
CA LYS A 13 21.72 -0.99 -4.90
C LYS A 13 22.67 -1.55 -3.84
N TYR A 14 22.16 -1.87 -2.67
CA TYR A 14 22.95 -2.17 -1.49
C TYR A 14 22.80 -3.63 -1.07
N LYS A 15 23.89 -4.23 -0.59
CA LYS A 15 23.92 -5.67 -0.23
C LYS A 15 23.04 -5.96 0.98
N ASP A 16 23.14 -5.15 2.03
CA ASP A 16 22.41 -5.42 3.27
C ASP A 16 20.89 -5.27 3.07
N ASP A 17 20.48 -4.29 2.26
CA ASP A 17 19.08 -4.12 1.85
C ASP A 17 18.59 -5.27 0.96
N PHE A 18 19.46 -5.86 0.13
CA PHE A 18 19.10 -7.04 -0.65
C PHE A 18 18.76 -8.22 0.26
N GLU A 19 19.59 -8.48 1.26
CA GLU A 19 19.36 -9.54 2.24
C GLU A 19 18.09 -9.30 3.06
N PHE A 20 17.79 -8.03 3.38
CA PHE A 20 16.52 -7.67 4.02
C PHE A 20 15.33 -7.88 3.08
N TRP A 21 15.42 -7.43 1.84
CA TRP A 21 14.37 -7.56 0.83
C TRP A 21 13.97 -9.03 0.61
N LEU A 22 14.94 -9.95 0.56
CA LEU A 22 14.65 -11.38 0.45
C LEU A 22 13.82 -11.93 1.62
N LYS A 23 13.90 -11.33 2.82
CA LYS A 23 13.12 -11.76 3.99
C LYS A 23 11.66 -11.26 3.96
N VAL A 24 11.35 -10.32 3.08
CA VAL A 24 10.03 -9.65 2.99
C VAL A 24 9.44 -9.77 1.58
N GLY A 25 9.70 -10.89 0.91
CA GLY A 25 9.06 -11.27 -0.36
C GLY A 25 9.91 -11.04 -1.62
N GLY A 26 11.12 -10.52 -1.50
CA GLY A 26 12.01 -10.31 -2.65
C GLY A 26 12.42 -11.60 -3.35
N ASP A 27 12.47 -12.72 -2.63
CA ASP A 27 12.69 -14.05 -3.20
C ASP A 27 11.56 -14.44 -4.16
N LYS A 28 10.30 -14.22 -3.74
CA LYS A 28 9.11 -14.46 -4.56
C LYS A 28 9.04 -13.51 -5.76
N THR A 29 9.42 -12.24 -5.56
CA THR A 29 9.53 -11.29 -6.67
C THR A 29 10.55 -11.76 -7.70
N LEU A 30 11.76 -12.17 -7.31
CA LEU A 30 12.75 -12.66 -8.26
C LEU A 30 12.28 -13.94 -8.98
N GLN A 31 11.68 -14.88 -8.24
CA GLN A 31 11.15 -16.12 -8.80
C GLN A 31 10.05 -15.87 -9.84
N SER A 32 9.20 -14.84 -9.69
CA SER A 32 8.17 -14.52 -10.69
C SER A 32 8.74 -14.04 -12.03
N PHE A 33 10.00 -13.60 -12.05
CA PHE A 33 10.77 -13.29 -13.25
C PHE A 33 11.68 -14.44 -13.72
N ASN A 34 11.53 -15.64 -13.15
CA ASN A 34 12.42 -16.81 -13.36
C ASN A 34 13.88 -16.55 -12.97
N LEU A 35 14.11 -15.70 -11.98
CA LEU A 35 15.44 -15.37 -11.45
C LEU A 35 15.70 -16.10 -10.14
N MET A 36 16.95 -16.50 -9.90
CA MET A 36 17.33 -17.04 -8.59
C MET A 36 17.35 -15.91 -7.54
N PRO A 37 17.07 -16.20 -6.26
CA PRO A 37 17.12 -15.22 -5.18
C PRO A 37 18.58 -14.88 -4.79
N MET A 38 19.34 -14.38 -5.76
CA MET A 38 20.76 -14.08 -5.66
C MET A 38 21.03 -12.66 -6.13
N ARG A 39 22.00 -12.00 -5.50
CA ARG A 39 22.32 -10.61 -5.83
C ARG A 39 22.82 -10.43 -7.27
N SER A 40 23.47 -11.45 -7.83
CA SER A 40 23.88 -11.41 -9.24
C SER A 40 22.69 -11.38 -10.20
N GLU A 41 21.57 -12.00 -9.82
CA GLU A 41 20.38 -12.12 -10.66
C GLU A 41 19.50 -10.88 -10.63
N CYS A 42 19.53 -10.08 -9.55
CA CYS A 42 18.64 -8.92 -9.44
C CYS A 42 18.87 -7.86 -10.53
N LEU A 43 20.06 -7.84 -11.14
CA LEU A 43 20.39 -6.98 -12.28
C LEU A 43 19.67 -7.39 -13.58
N HIS A 44 19.11 -8.61 -13.65
CA HIS A 44 18.31 -9.09 -14.78
C HIS A 44 16.83 -8.69 -14.68
N LEU A 45 16.41 -8.04 -13.58
CA LEU A 45 15.05 -7.52 -13.50
C LEU A 45 14.80 -6.52 -14.64
N PRO A 46 13.66 -6.64 -15.35
CA PRO A 46 13.43 -5.79 -16.51
C PRO A 46 13.39 -4.31 -16.12
N PHE A 47 14.23 -3.51 -16.77
CA PHE A 47 14.45 -2.11 -16.41
C PHE A 47 13.16 -1.26 -16.46
N ASN A 48 12.17 -1.64 -17.28
CA ASN A 48 10.87 -0.97 -17.34
C ASN A 48 10.12 -1.02 -16.01
N TYR A 49 10.20 -2.10 -15.23
CA TYR A 49 9.56 -2.18 -13.91
C TYR A 49 10.28 -1.28 -12.91
N VAL A 50 11.61 -1.30 -12.89
CA VAL A 50 12.41 -0.40 -12.04
C VAL A 50 12.14 1.06 -12.40
N GLY A 51 12.07 1.38 -13.69
CA GLY A 51 11.72 2.70 -14.18
C GLY A 51 10.30 3.14 -13.85
N PHE A 52 9.33 2.21 -13.86
CA PHE A 52 7.97 2.47 -13.41
C PHE A 52 7.92 2.80 -11.92
N LEU A 53 8.55 1.98 -11.06
CA LEU A 53 8.57 2.19 -9.62
C LEU A 53 9.19 3.54 -9.25
N ASN A 54 10.31 3.92 -9.87
CA ASN A 54 10.95 5.23 -9.66
C ASN A 54 10.09 6.43 -10.10
N LYS A 55 9.03 6.22 -10.88
CA LYS A 55 8.08 7.28 -11.30
C LYS A 55 6.83 7.35 -10.42
N THR A 56 6.65 6.42 -9.49
CA THR A 56 5.51 6.46 -8.57
C THR A 56 5.64 7.66 -7.63
N VAL A 57 4.49 8.20 -7.23
CA VAL A 57 4.42 9.32 -6.27
C VAL A 57 4.25 8.81 -4.85
N ASP A 58 4.57 9.65 -3.87
CA ASP A 58 4.42 9.34 -2.45
C ASP A 58 2.97 9.27 -2.02
N TYR A 59 2.19 10.22 -2.51
CA TYR A 59 0.77 10.35 -2.30
C TYR A 59 0.13 11.03 -3.51
N HIS A 60 -1.18 10.92 -3.61
CA HIS A 60 -2.00 11.67 -4.56
C HIS A 60 -3.10 12.40 -3.78
N GLU A 61 -3.38 13.64 -4.12
CA GLU A 61 -4.36 14.47 -3.41
C GLU A 61 -5.34 15.07 -4.40
N THR A 62 -6.63 14.98 -4.06
CA THR A 62 -7.74 15.64 -4.77
C THR A 62 -8.36 16.70 -3.86
N ASP A 63 -9.48 17.29 -4.25
CA ASP A 63 -10.19 18.26 -3.40
C ASP A 63 -10.71 17.63 -2.10
N ASP A 64 -11.14 16.37 -2.14
CA ASP A 64 -11.80 15.69 -1.02
C ASP A 64 -10.99 14.52 -0.43
N PHE A 65 -9.98 14.01 -1.15
CA PHE A 65 -9.28 12.76 -0.79
C PHE A 65 -7.76 12.88 -0.80
N ILE A 66 -7.13 12.10 0.06
CA ILE A 66 -5.68 11.87 0.07
C ILE A 66 -5.46 10.37 -0.09
N PHE A 67 -4.68 9.96 -1.07
CA PHE A 67 -4.29 8.57 -1.30
C PHE A 67 -2.82 8.39 -0.96
N CYS A 68 -2.51 7.51 -0.01
CA CYS A 68 -1.13 7.19 0.39
C CYS A 68 -0.99 5.71 0.74
N HIS A 69 0.24 5.19 0.82
CA HIS A 69 0.43 3.77 1.12
C HIS A 69 0.08 3.44 2.57
N ALA A 70 0.63 4.19 3.52
CA ALA A 70 0.46 3.96 4.95
C ALA A 70 -0.40 5.04 5.62
N SER A 71 -0.54 4.97 6.95
CA SER A 71 -1.22 6.03 7.70
C SER A 71 -0.34 7.29 7.77
N ILE A 72 -0.94 8.46 7.93
CA ILE A 72 -0.19 9.74 7.97
C ILE A 72 -0.28 10.41 9.34
N TYR A 73 0.56 11.43 9.58
CA TYR A 73 0.39 12.28 10.76
C TYR A 73 -0.82 13.20 10.54
N PRO A 74 -1.90 13.09 11.34
CA PRO A 74 -3.14 13.80 11.04
C PRO A 74 -3.01 15.32 11.20
N TYR A 75 -2.07 15.79 12.03
CA TYR A 75 -1.91 17.22 12.33
C TYR A 75 -0.90 17.95 11.42
N LEU A 76 -0.32 17.26 10.44
CA LEU A 76 0.66 17.83 9.52
C LEU A 76 0.08 17.88 8.11
N PRO A 77 0.19 19.00 7.37
CA PRO A 77 -0.17 19.02 5.96
C PRO A 77 0.71 18.06 5.14
N MET A 78 0.24 17.68 3.95
CA MET A 78 0.88 16.63 3.15
C MET A 78 2.34 16.93 2.74
N ASP A 79 2.67 18.20 2.52
CA ASP A 79 4.03 18.67 2.22
C ASP A 79 5.00 18.61 3.42
N LYS A 80 4.48 18.30 4.62
CA LYS A 80 5.26 18.11 5.87
C LYS A 80 5.27 16.67 6.36
N GLN A 81 4.62 15.75 5.65
CA GLN A 81 4.75 14.32 5.94
C GLN A 81 6.17 13.86 5.63
N ASN A 82 6.67 12.90 6.42
CA ASN A 82 7.98 12.29 6.19
C ASN A 82 7.83 10.89 5.57
N ASP A 83 8.94 10.35 5.06
CA ASP A 83 8.98 9.02 4.44
C ASP A 83 8.46 7.92 5.38
N TYR A 84 8.72 8.04 6.68
CA TYR A 84 8.22 7.10 7.68
C TYR A 84 6.69 7.07 7.71
N ALA A 85 6.05 8.24 7.79
CA ALA A 85 4.60 8.35 7.75
C ALA A 85 4.05 7.74 6.46
N LEU A 86 4.53 8.20 5.31
CA LEU A 86 3.97 7.85 4.02
C LEU A 86 4.08 6.37 3.66
N ARG A 87 4.99 5.61 4.29
CA ARG A 87 5.25 4.20 3.92
C ARG A 87 5.21 3.18 5.05
N TRP A 88 5.38 3.59 6.30
CA TRP A 88 5.67 2.66 7.39
C TRP A 88 4.76 2.80 8.61
N ARG A 89 4.16 3.98 8.80
CA ARG A 89 3.33 4.24 9.97
C ARG A 89 2.07 3.38 9.91
N LYS A 90 1.87 2.59 10.96
CA LYS A 90 0.66 1.78 11.12
C LYS A 90 -0.53 2.65 11.49
N LEU A 91 -1.72 2.20 11.16
CA LEU A 91 -2.94 2.84 11.61
C LEU A 91 -3.14 2.56 13.11
N GLU A 92 -3.51 3.60 13.85
CA GLU A 92 -3.74 3.54 15.29
C GLU A 92 -5.25 3.55 15.59
N ASN A 93 -5.69 2.77 16.59
CA ASN A 93 -7.12 2.64 16.95
C ASN A 93 -7.77 3.95 17.41
N ASN A 94 -6.99 4.97 17.75
CA ASN A 94 -7.45 6.31 18.13
C ASN A 94 -7.18 7.36 17.04
N HIS A 95 -7.14 6.95 15.77
CA HIS A 95 -6.97 7.87 14.65
C HIS A 95 -7.98 9.01 14.69
N VAL A 96 -7.49 10.21 14.35
CA VAL A 96 -8.29 11.41 14.17
C VAL A 96 -8.13 11.91 12.74
N GLY A 97 -9.15 12.58 12.23
CA GLY A 97 -9.15 13.10 10.87
C GLY A 97 -7.98 14.03 10.60
N HIS A 98 -7.50 13.99 9.35
CA HIS A 98 -6.42 14.83 8.88
C HIS A 98 -6.79 16.32 8.94
N VAL A 99 -5.82 17.20 9.19
CA VAL A 99 -5.99 18.64 9.40
C VAL A 99 -6.64 19.36 8.22
N SER A 100 -6.54 18.81 7.01
CA SER A 100 -7.23 19.36 5.82
C SER A 100 -8.73 19.08 5.78
N GLY A 101 -9.24 18.18 6.62
CA GLY A 101 -10.61 17.68 6.57
C GLY A 101 -10.88 16.64 5.46
N LYS A 102 -9.88 16.33 4.63
CA LYS A 102 -9.97 15.33 3.55
C LYS A 102 -9.98 13.91 4.12
N THR A 103 -10.66 13.01 3.41
CA THR A 103 -10.64 11.59 3.73
C THR A 103 -9.35 10.96 3.23
N VAL A 104 -8.61 10.32 4.12
CA VAL A 104 -7.39 9.59 3.79
C VAL A 104 -7.76 8.17 3.37
N ILE A 105 -7.23 7.69 2.25
CA ILE A 105 -7.39 6.32 1.76
C ILE A 105 -5.99 5.69 1.75
N CYS A 106 -5.82 4.62 2.52
CA CYS A 106 -4.53 3.95 2.68
C CYS A 106 -4.62 2.43 2.64
N GLY A 107 -3.47 1.78 2.69
CA GLY A 107 -3.32 0.35 2.95
C GLY A 107 -2.36 0.13 4.11
N HIS A 108 -1.38 -0.77 3.91
CA HIS A 108 -0.21 -1.03 4.77
C HIS A 108 -0.50 -1.68 6.13
N THR A 109 -1.58 -1.28 6.80
CA THR A 109 -2.02 -1.91 8.05
C THR A 109 -3.07 -2.95 7.68
N GLU A 110 -2.64 -4.20 7.59
CA GLU A 110 -3.49 -5.28 7.09
C GLU A 110 -4.73 -5.50 7.98
N GLN A 111 -5.91 -5.48 7.36
CA GLN A 111 -7.20 -5.82 7.98
C GLN A 111 -7.44 -7.32 7.77
N ARG A 112 -6.97 -8.13 8.73
CA ARG A 112 -6.95 -9.60 8.62
C ARG A 112 -8.31 -10.27 8.78
N ASP A 113 -9.34 -9.52 9.15
CA ASP A 113 -10.73 -9.98 9.13
C ASP A 113 -11.37 -9.85 7.73
N GLY A 114 -10.60 -9.37 6.73
CA GLY A 114 -11.04 -9.18 5.35
C GLY A 114 -11.95 -7.97 5.15
N GLN A 115 -12.19 -7.18 6.21
CA GLN A 115 -13.09 -6.02 6.16
C GLN A 115 -12.31 -4.72 5.94
N VAL A 116 -12.89 -3.82 5.15
CA VAL A 116 -12.36 -2.46 5.05
C VAL A 116 -12.60 -1.73 6.36
N LEU A 117 -11.57 -1.05 6.85
CA LEU A 117 -11.68 -0.24 8.05
C LEU A 117 -12.07 1.18 7.69
N PHE A 118 -13.19 1.64 8.24
CA PHE A 118 -13.66 3.03 8.17
C PHE A 118 -13.52 3.66 9.56
N GLN A 119 -12.70 4.71 9.68
CA GLN A 119 -12.43 5.31 10.99
C GLN A 119 -12.13 6.80 10.88
N ASN A 120 -12.99 7.68 11.41
CA ASN A 120 -12.68 9.10 11.64
C ASN A 120 -11.90 9.82 10.51
N GLY A 121 -12.35 9.72 9.25
CA GLY A 121 -11.68 10.37 8.12
C GLY A 121 -10.50 9.60 7.52
N ILE A 122 -10.30 8.32 7.88
CA ILE A 122 -9.43 7.39 7.15
C ILE A 122 -10.17 6.11 6.76
N ILE A 123 -9.83 5.59 5.60
CA ILE A 123 -10.32 4.33 5.03
C ILE A 123 -9.09 3.47 4.72
N CYS A 124 -8.94 2.32 5.39
CA CYS A 124 -7.88 1.35 5.09
C CYS A 124 -8.43 0.20 4.26
N ILE A 125 -7.95 0.06 3.02
CA ILE A 125 -8.41 -0.95 2.05
C ILE A 125 -7.48 -2.16 1.91
N ASP A 126 -6.42 -2.24 2.71
CA ASP A 126 -5.56 -3.43 2.75
C ASP A 126 -6.26 -4.54 3.54
N THR A 127 -7.12 -5.29 2.87
CA THR A 127 -7.88 -6.41 3.44
C THR A 127 -7.13 -7.74 3.35
N TRP A 128 -5.79 -7.68 3.44
CA TRP A 128 -4.90 -8.83 3.58
C TRP A 128 -4.90 -9.81 2.39
N ALA A 129 -4.97 -9.27 1.16
CA ALA A 129 -4.94 -10.05 -0.09
C ALA A 129 -3.74 -11.00 -0.25
N TYR A 130 -2.59 -10.65 0.34
CA TYR A 130 -1.39 -11.50 0.33
C TYR A 130 -1.55 -12.76 1.21
N GLY A 131 -2.42 -12.72 2.21
CA GLY A 131 -2.80 -13.87 3.03
C GLY A 131 -4.12 -14.48 2.56
N ASP A 132 -5.01 -14.75 3.50
CA ASP A 132 -6.32 -15.38 3.24
C ASP A 132 -7.45 -14.35 3.10
N GLY A 133 -7.10 -13.07 2.92
CA GLY A 133 -8.05 -11.99 2.77
C GLY A 133 -8.44 -11.74 1.31
N CYS A 134 -8.96 -10.53 1.04
CA CYS A 134 -9.37 -10.11 -0.30
C CYS A 134 -8.43 -9.05 -0.88
N LEU A 135 -8.32 -8.99 -2.20
CA LEU A 135 -7.91 -7.79 -2.92
C LEU A 135 -9.11 -6.83 -2.98
N THR A 136 -8.96 -5.64 -2.41
CA THR A 136 -10.03 -4.65 -2.33
C THR A 136 -9.76 -3.43 -3.19
N ALA A 137 -10.78 -2.99 -3.92
CA ALA A 137 -10.84 -1.69 -4.56
C ALA A 137 -12.04 -0.90 -4.05
N ILE A 138 -11.88 0.43 -3.94
CA ILE A 138 -12.95 1.34 -3.56
C ILE A 138 -13.26 2.30 -4.70
N GLU A 139 -14.53 2.33 -5.12
CA GLU A 139 -15.06 3.32 -6.03
C GLU A 139 -15.70 4.45 -5.22
N ILE A 140 -15.02 5.59 -5.19
CA ILE A 140 -15.40 6.73 -4.35
C ILE A 140 -16.70 7.39 -4.81
N ASN A 141 -16.85 7.67 -6.12
CA ASN A 141 -18.04 8.34 -6.65
C ASN A 141 -19.29 7.46 -6.56
N GLY A 142 -19.15 6.16 -6.82
CA GLY A 142 -20.22 5.18 -6.72
C GLY A 142 -20.47 4.66 -5.31
N LYS A 143 -19.60 5.02 -4.34
CA LYS A 143 -19.59 4.52 -2.96
C LYS A 143 -19.70 2.99 -2.89
N LYS A 144 -18.83 2.29 -3.64
CA LYS A 144 -18.81 0.82 -3.70
C LYS A 144 -17.45 0.26 -3.32
N LEU A 145 -17.46 -0.87 -2.64
CA LEU A 145 -16.32 -1.75 -2.51
C LEU A 145 -16.44 -2.92 -3.46
N TYR A 146 -15.29 -3.30 -4.01
CA TYR A 146 -15.10 -4.46 -4.86
C TYR A 146 -14.05 -5.32 -4.20
N GLN A 147 -14.39 -6.57 -3.86
CA GLN A 147 -13.48 -7.50 -3.21
C GLN A 147 -13.41 -8.79 -4.01
N ALA A 148 -12.19 -9.31 -4.21
CA ALA A 148 -11.94 -10.61 -4.80
C ALA A 148 -11.01 -11.43 -3.90
N ASP A 149 -11.37 -12.67 -3.59
CA ASP A 149 -10.52 -13.58 -2.82
C ASP A 149 -9.68 -14.50 -3.71
N ASN A 150 -8.89 -15.37 -3.08
CA ASN A 150 -7.96 -16.28 -3.77
C ASN A 150 -8.67 -17.43 -4.53
N ASP A 151 -9.94 -17.70 -4.23
CA ASP A 151 -10.75 -18.71 -4.91
C ASP A 151 -11.44 -18.13 -6.16
N GLY A 152 -11.34 -16.81 -6.34
CA GLY A 152 -11.94 -16.07 -7.46
C GLY A 152 -13.39 -15.66 -7.20
N ASP A 153 -13.88 -15.80 -5.97
CA ASP A 153 -15.17 -15.25 -5.59
C ASP A 153 -15.09 -13.72 -5.51
N PHE A 154 -16.19 -13.08 -5.85
CA PHE A 154 -16.24 -11.63 -6.05
C PHE A 154 -17.46 -11.01 -5.39
N TYR A 155 -17.22 -9.92 -4.67
CA TYR A 155 -18.21 -9.25 -3.83
C TYR A 155 -18.27 -7.77 -4.16
N ILE A 156 -19.49 -7.24 -4.27
CA ILE A 156 -19.74 -5.80 -4.38
C ILE A 156 -20.57 -5.37 -3.18
N THR A 157 -20.05 -4.40 -2.44
CA THR A 157 -20.71 -3.87 -1.23
C THR A 157 -20.97 -2.38 -1.40
N ASP A 158 -22.21 -1.95 -1.17
CA ASP A 158 -22.54 -0.53 -1.06
C ASP A 158 -22.03 0.01 0.27
N VAL A 159 -21.25 1.09 0.22
CA VAL A 159 -20.65 1.72 1.40
C VAL A 159 -21.12 3.16 1.59
N SER A 160 -22.32 3.48 1.10
CA SER A 160 -22.88 4.83 1.17
C SER A 160 -23.00 5.38 2.58
N ASN A 161 -23.17 4.50 3.57
CA ASN A 161 -23.30 4.86 4.98
C ASN A 161 -21.98 5.23 5.66
N PHE A 162 -20.84 5.04 5.00
CA PHE A 162 -19.51 5.32 5.55
C PHE A 162 -18.85 6.60 5.01
N PHE A 163 -19.52 7.29 4.09
CA PHE A 163 -19.10 8.55 3.46
C PHE A 163 -20.09 9.67 3.74
#